data_AF-A0A7S3JID9-F1
#
_entry.id   AF-A0A7S3JID9-F1
#
_cell.length_a   1.000
_cell.length_b   1.000
_cell.length_c   1.000
_cell.angle_alpha   90.00
_cell.angle_beta   90.00
_cell.angle_gamma   90.00
#
_symmetry.space_group_name_H-M   'P 1'
#
loop_
_entity.id
_entity.type
_entity.pdbx_description
1 polymer ?
#
loop_
_entity_poly.entity_id
_entity_poly.type
_entity_poly.pdbx_seq_one_letter_code
_entity_poly.pdbx_strand_id
1 'polypeptide(L)'
;MAQEEDKSYYRINDPDKEEPSSEVSTGEKRSKKKLIIIISSILIVCIAVAVLLLVLLLKGSDDSIPSGYNGFVLKNDTNLKYKYLARISRDNEAEYPVTFDDNNKEFKDIDFSICMMTGKTFRISYRPTKEAIGSNNTRWTVPDYLLERLECDKTKLLSFGDFNVDKSPFGFTLKNPAHKNTFWLSTKDRNLVLSEKYIECGFEVHSQEVFGWGERTSKFKLDFGEYSIWATGVKKGIDKGVKGFNTNGDHPFVLARLTDKTYLGLFFKNSNAKVLKYIKEPSGKSVINFKSIGGIIDVFAFMGTTADEVLYEYHRVIGTPFLPPLWALGFHQGSSGYKNETLARKSVDNYAKSNIPLEALWIDESYMKKYRMWTVDKENFPTIKEFVTEMNNKHQRLGISLHPGLATTDETGKPYSFFEAAKKDALIKTPRNTTEYGDIFIGEHLPGKCAYYDFESPLGGLLWANNLVDLQANIPFSSIQLNYNEITHFCDGDCGSKASPLEGKYDNLPFNPLGDGQNLQTQALPLDAIIHSYYNDSKNESVVYNYHSLYGNQQAYYMFDTLVYNYNIKEPKKRALVLSRSTFPGSGEYTGHWIDVQTTEGKMTFDDLRYSVSSIMSFQIFGIPMSGANIC
;
A
#
# COMPACT_ATOMS: atom_id res chain seq x y z
N MET A 1 -21.47 -56.45 4.64
CA MET A 1 -20.98 -56.73 6.01
C MET A 1 -19.97 -55.64 6.33
N ALA A 2 -20.07 -54.79 7.34
CA ALA A 2 -21.08 -54.42 8.34
C ALA A 2 -20.56 -53.13 9.03
N GLN A 3 -21.48 -52.26 9.47
CA GLN A 3 -21.44 -51.31 10.62
C GLN A 3 -20.29 -50.28 10.75
N GLU A 4 -20.45 -49.04 11.26
CA GLU A 4 -21.54 -48.33 11.97
C GLU A 4 -21.18 -46.83 12.05
N GLU A 5 -22.16 -45.92 11.97
CA GLU A 5 -22.11 -44.55 12.50
C GLU A 5 -23.50 -44.19 13.02
N ASP A 6 -23.59 -43.70 14.26
CA ASP A 6 -24.84 -43.25 14.89
C ASP A 6 -24.73 -41.79 15.38
N LYS A 7 -25.83 -41.05 15.24
CA LYS A 7 -25.99 -39.61 15.51
C LYS A 7 -26.82 -39.38 16.77
N SER A 8 -26.53 -38.31 17.51
CA SER A 8 -27.35 -37.82 18.63
C SER A 8 -27.22 -36.28 18.73
N TYR A 9 -28.15 -35.46 19.22
CA TYR A 9 -29.60 -35.49 19.48
C TYR A 9 -30.02 -34.02 19.75
N TYR A 10 -31.20 -33.58 19.32
CA TYR A 10 -31.87 -32.33 19.74
C TYR A 10 -33.02 -32.68 20.71
N ARG A 11 -33.26 -31.90 21.77
CA ARG A 11 -34.57 -31.83 22.47
C ARG A 11 -34.86 -30.44 23.05
N ILE A 12 -36.09 -30.01 22.80
CA ILE A 12 -36.81 -28.83 23.30
C ILE A 12 -37.72 -29.30 24.45
N ASN A 13 -37.99 -28.47 25.46
CA ASN A 13 -39.11 -28.67 26.40
C ASN A 13 -39.85 -27.35 26.69
N ASP A 14 -41.16 -27.52 26.82
CA ASP A 14 -42.28 -26.57 26.97
C ASP A 14 -42.74 -26.53 28.45
N PRO A 15 -43.21 -25.40 29.02
CA PRO A 15 -43.66 -25.34 30.42
C PRO A 15 -45.17 -25.16 30.55
N ASP A 16 -45.82 -25.95 31.40
CA ASP A 16 -47.07 -25.55 32.08
C ASP A 16 -47.37 -26.46 33.29
N LYS A 17 -47.55 -25.86 34.48
CA LYS A 17 -48.40 -26.31 35.62
C LYS A 17 -48.34 -25.29 36.78
N GLU A 18 -49.45 -24.58 36.99
CA GLU A 18 -49.85 -23.91 38.25
C GLU A 18 -50.74 -24.86 39.08
N GLU A 19 -50.74 -24.82 40.43
CA GLU A 19 -51.57 -23.99 41.34
C GLU A 19 -51.19 -24.34 42.83
N PRO A 20 -51.73 -23.72 43.91
CA PRO A 20 -51.85 -22.29 44.24
C PRO A 20 -51.46 -21.98 45.72
N SER A 21 -51.16 -20.74 46.09
CA SER A 21 -51.38 -20.27 47.48
C SER A 21 -51.52 -18.75 47.61
N SER A 22 -52.49 -18.38 48.45
CA SER A 22 -52.93 -17.05 48.84
C SER A 22 -51.98 -16.37 49.82
N GLU A 23 -51.72 -15.07 49.63
CA GLU A 23 -51.92 -14.02 50.65
C GLU A 23 -51.50 -12.64 50.12
N VAL A 24 -52.47 -11.71 50.12
CA VAL A 24 -52.31 -10.31 49.73
C VAL A 24 -52.06 -9.46 50.98
N SER A 25 -50.98 -8.69 50.96
CA SER A 25 -50.93 -7.25 51.29
C SER A 25 -49.58 -6.88 51.91
N THR A 26 -48.81 -6.07 51.17
CA THR A 26 -47.64 -5.22 51.59
C THR A 26 -46.66 -4.98 50.42
N GLY A 27 -46.78 -5.69 49.29
CA GLY A 27 -45.82 -5.65 48.17
C GLY A 27 -45.86 -4.41 47.25
N GLU A 28 -46.99 -3.71 47.17
CA GLU A 28 -47.22 -2.70 46.12
C GLU A 28 -46.40 -1.41 46.30
N LYS A 29 -46.18 -0.96 47.55
CA LYS A 29 -45.34 0.22 47.83
C LYS A 29 -43.84 -0.06 47.69
N ARG A 30 -43.41 -1.31 47.91
CA ARG A 30 -41.99 -1.73 47.78
C ARG A 30 -41.61 -1.98 46.32
N SER A 31 -42.56 -2.46 45.50
CA SER A 31 -42.42 -2.65 44.05
C SER A 31 -42.25 -1.32 43.31
N LYS A 32 -43.08 -0.30 43.59
CA LYS A 32 -42.96 1.04 42.98
C LYS A 32 -41.63 1.72 43.30
N LYS A 33 -41.12 1.61 44.54
CA LYS A 33 -39.78 2.13 44.90
C LYS A 33 -38.65 1.42 44.16
N LYS A 34 -38.71 0.08 44.02
CA LYS A 34 -37.71 -0.67 43.24
C LYS A 34 -37.74 -0.30 41.75
N LEU A 35 -38.94 -0.13 41.18
CA LEU A 35 -39.10 0.27 39.78
C LEU A 35 -38.56 1.68 39.52
N ILE A 36 -38.81 2.63 40.42
CA ILE A 36 -38.27 3.99 40.33
C ILE A 36 -36.74 4.00 40.44
N ILE A 37 -36.16 3.15 41.30
CA ILE A 37 -34.70 3.02 41.43
C ILE A 37 -34.13 2.44 40.13
N ILE A 38 -34.72 1.39 39.56
CA ILE A 38 -34.27 0.78 38.30
C ILE A 38 -34.35 1.77 37.14
N ILE A 39 -35.46 2.50 37.00
CA ILE A 39 -35.62 3.52 35.94
C ILE A 39 -34.61 4.65 36.12
N SER A 40 -34.39 5.12 37.36
CA SER A 40 -33.38 6.14 37.67
C SER A 40 -31.97 5.65 37.35
N SER A 41 -31.63 4.40 37.67
CA SER A 41 -30.33 3.81 37.34
C SER A 41 -30.12 3.66 35.84
N ILE A 42 -31.13 3.22 35.09
CA ILE A 42 -31.06 3.15 33.62
C ILE A 42 -30.88 4.54 33.03
N LEU A 43 -31.62 5.55 33.52
CA LEU A 43 -31.50 6.92 33.04
C LEU A 43 -30.11 7.51 33.32
N ILE A 44 -29.53 7.24 34.50
CA ILE A 44 -28.17 7.65 34.85
C ILE A 44 -27.14 6.97 33.94
N VAL A 45 -27.29 5.67 33.65
CA VAL A 45 -26.41 4.95 32.72
C VAL A 45 -26.57 5.49 31.29
N CYS A 46 -27.79 5.76 30.82
CA CYS A 46 -28.02 6.36 29.52
C CYS A 46 -27.42 7.77 29.41
N ILE A 47 -27.53 8.60 30.46
CA ILE A 47 -26.90 9.92 30.52
C ILE A 47 -25.37 9.77 30.56
N ALA A 48 -24.82 8.84 31.33
CA ALA A 48 -23.39 8.60 31.38
C ALA A 48 -22.85 8.12 30.03
N VAL A 49 -23.57 7.22 29.34
CA VAL A 49 -23.23 6.75 27.98
C VAL A 49 -23.38 7.89 26.97
N ALA A 50 -24.42 8.72 27.06
CA ALA A 50 -24.61 9.87 26.19
C ALA A 50 -23.53 10.93 26.41
N VAL A 51 -23.12 11.20 27.66
CA VAL A 51 -22.00 12.09 28.00
C VAL A 51 -20.68 11.48 27.55
N LEU A 52 -20.48 10.17 27.69
CA LEU A 52 -19.27 9.48 27.20
C LEU A 52 -19.21 9.54 25.67
N LEU A 53 -20.34 9.31 24.97
CA LEU A 53 -20.45 9.47 23.53
C LEU A 53 -20.25 10.92 23.11
N LEU A 54 -20.78 11.90 23.85
CA LEU A 54 -20.57 13.32 23.58
C LEU A 54 -19.10 13.71 23.81
N VAL A 55 -18.46 13.18 24.86
CA VAL A 55 -17.03 13.36 25.14
C VAL A 55 -16.17 12.66 24.09
N LEU A 56 -16.59 11.52 23.56
CA LEU A 56 -15.90 10.83 22.45
C LEU A 56 -16.13 11.54 21.10
N LEU A 57 -17.30 12.13 20.88
CA LEU A 57 -17.62 12.96 19.71
C LEU A 57 -16.93 14.33 19.76
N LEU A 58 -16.76 14.90 20.95
CA LEU A 58 -16.01 16.13 21.19
C LEU A 58 -14.50 15.88 21.25
N LYS A 59 -14.06 14.67 21.67
CA LYS A 59 -12.74 14.09 21.38
C LYS A 59 -12.69 13.52 19.95
N GLY A 60 -13.20 14.26 18.97
CA GLY A 60 -12.53 14.20 17.68
C GLY A 60 -11.04 14.44 17.96
N SER A 61 -10.14 13.68 17.33
CA SER A 61 -8.70 13.91 17.49
C SER A 61 -8.46 15.40 17.36
N ASP A 62 -8.09 16.05 18.45
CA ASP A 62 -7.84 17.49 18.46
C ASP A 62 -6.48 17.65 17.77
N ASP A 63 -6.49 17.53 16.44
CA ASP A 63 -5.36 17.79 15.55
C ASP A 63 -5.17 19.31 15.36
N SER A 64 -5.84 20.12 16.17
CA SER A 64 -5.51 21.53 16.29
C SER A 64 -4.09 21.64 16.83
N ILE A 65 -3.35 22.64 16.33
CA ILE A 65 -2.04 22.95 16.87
C ILE A 65 -2.19 23.20 18.37
N PRO A 66 -1.51 22.43 19.25
CA PRO A 66 -1.65 22.62 20.68
C PRO A 66 -1.29 24.06 21.06
N SER A 67 -2.02 24.62 22.03
CA SER A 67 -1.70 25.92 22.60
C SER A 67 -0.28 25.87 23.20
N GLY A 68 0.69 26.54 22.57
CA GLY A 68 2.10 26.44 22.95
C GLY A 68 3.01 25.72 21.94
N TYR A 69 2.49 25.32 20.76
CA TYR A 69 3.32 24.70 19.71
C TYR A 69 4.51 25.57 19.30
N ASN A 70 5.70 25.11 19.67
CA ASN A 70 6.98 25.70 19.28
C ASN A 70 7.35 25.23 17.87
N GLY A 71 6.79 25.89 16.85
CA GLY A 71 7.15 25.65 15.47
C GLY A 71 8.63 25.94 15.18
N PHE A 72 9.14 25.39 14.07
CA PHE A 72 10.49 25.71 13.61
C PHE A 72 10.65 27.20 13.31
N VAL A 73 11.85 27.75 13.45
CA VAL A 73 12.17 29.15 13.18
C VAL A 73 13.20 29.21 12.07
N LEU A 74 13.01 30.14 11.11
CA LEU A 74 13.98 30.38 10.06
C LEU A 74 15.31 30.89 10.64
N LYS A 75 16.42 30.19 10.33
CA LYS A 75 17.78 30.59 10.74
C LYS A 75 18.52 31.27 9.61
N ASN A 76 18.46 30.71 8.40
CA ASN A 76 18.98 31.32 7.19
C ASN A 76 18.20 30.84 5.97
N ASP A 77 18.25 31.62 4.90
CA ASP A 77 17.66 31.29 3.62
C ASP A 77 18.54 31.71 2.45
N THR A 78 18.30 31.07 1.31
CA THR A 78 18.84 31.46 0.02
C THR A 78 17.71 31.42 -0.98
N ASN A 79 17.35 32.60 -1.49
CA ASN A 79 16.32 32.74 -2.50
C ASN A 79 16.96 32.82 -3.90
N LEU A 80 16.90 31.71 -4.64
CA LEU A 80 17.28 31.65 -6.05
C LEU A 80 16.03 31.80 -6.92
N LYS A 81 16.24 32.25 -8.15
CA LYS A 81 15.18 32.47 -9.14
C LYS A 81 14.14 31.33 -9.23
N TYR A 82 14.60 30.08 -9.20
CA TYR A 82 13.81 28.86 -9.40
C TYR A 82 13.73 27.96 -8.16
N LYS A 83 14.43 28.32 -7.07
CA LYS A 83 14.60 27.47 -5.89
C LYS A 83 14.79 28.31 -4.63
N TYR A 84 14.07 27.97 -3.57
CA TYR A 84 14.25 28.56 -2.26
C TYR A 84 14.80 27.48 -1.33
N LEU A 85 15.85 27.84 -0.60
CA LEU A 85 16.52 26.99 0.38
C LEU A 85 16.41 27.69 1.73
N ALA A 86 16.19 26.94 2.79
CA ALA A 86 16.24 27.48 4.13
C ALA A 86 16.78 26.46 5.12
N ARG A 87 17.50 26.93 6.13
CA ARG A 87 17.73 26.18 7.36
C ARG A 87 16.77 26.67 8.42
N ILE A 88 16.05 25.74 9.01
CA ILE A 88 15.07 26.01 10.07
C ILE A 88 15.43 25.19 11.29
N SER A 89 15.23 25.74 12.48
CA SER A 89 15.45 24.97 13.70
C SER A 89 14.49 25.31 14.82
N ARG A 90 14.35 24.41 15.78
CA ARG A 90 13.58 24.64 17.02
C ARG A 90 14.41 24.30 18.25
N ASP A 91 14.33 25.15 19.27
CA ASP A 91 15.17 25.02 20.46
C ASP A 91 14.61 23.94 21.42
N ASN A 92 13.28 23.89 21.55
CA ASN A 92 12.57 22.90 22.35
C ASN A 92 11.94 21.83 21.46
N GLU A 93 11.74 20.63 22.01
CA GLU A 93 10.91 19.62 21.38
C GLU A 93 9.48 20.15 21.21
N ALA A 94 8.75 19.63 20.21
CA ALA A 94 7.35 19.97 20.08
C ALA A 94 6.59 19.36 21.25
N GLU A 95 5.83 20.21 21.94
CA GLU A 95 4.74 19.74 22.79
C GLU A 95 3.67 19.16 21.88
N TYR A 96 3.72 17.85 21.67
CA TYR A 96 2.88 17.13 20.71
C TYR A 96 2.51 15.76 21.30
N PRO A 97 1.39 15.11 20.90
CA PRO A 97 1.03 13.76 21.38
C PRO A 97 1.98 12.63 20.89
N VAL A 98 3.25 12.95 20.62
CA VAL A 98 4.31 12.01 20.25
C VAL A 98 5.43 12.14 21.28
N THR A 99 5.83 11.00 21.83
CA THR A 99 6.98 10.94 22.73
C THR A 99 8.28 10.98 21.92
N PHE A 100 9.18 11.88 22.30
CA PHE A 100 10.56 11.90 21.85
C PHE A 100 11.44 11.31 22.95
N ASP A 101 12.17 10.26 22.62
CA ASP A 101 12.99 9.47 23.54
C ASP A 101 14.15 8.81 22.79
N ASP A 102 14.87 7.89 23.45
CA ASP A 102 15.97 7.16 22.82
C ASP A 102 15.53 6.25 21.65
N ASN A 103 14.24 5.93 21.56
CA ASN A 103 13.65 5.10 20.52
C ASN A 103 13.16 5.92 19.30
N ASN A 104 12.87 7.21 19.50
CA ASN A 104 12.37 8.12 18.48
C ASN A 104 12.94 9.54 18.66
N LYS A 105 14.19 9.77 18.23
CA LYS A 105 14.84 11.08 18.38
C LYS A 105 14.35 12.09 17.36
N GLU A 106 14.11 13.30 17.82
CA GLU A 106 13.62 14.40 17.00
C GLU A 106 14.75 15.17 16.31
N PHE A 107 14.53 15.57 15.05
CA PHE A 107 15.47 16.39 14.29
C PHE A 107 15.11 17.87 14.41
N LYS A 108 15.85 18.55 15.29
CA LYS A 108 15.65 19.96 15.58
C LYS A 108 16.22 20.91 14.55
N ASP A 109 17.13 20.47 13.69
CA ASP A 109 17.71 21.24 12.58
C ASP A 109 17.36 20.59 11.25
N ILE A 110 16.64 21.34 10.40
CA ILE A 110 16.09 20.86 9.14
C ILE A 110 16.51 21.78 8.00
N ASP A 111 16.97 21.19 6.90
CA ASP A 111 17.11 21.83 5.61
C ASP A 111 15.78 21.72 4.85
N PHE A 112 15.18 22.88 4.56
CA PHE A 112 14.01 23.04 3.70
C PHE A 112 14.45 23.41 2.29
N SER A 113 13.77 22.85 1.30
CA SER A 113 13.83 23.35 -0.07
C SER A 113 12.49 23.28 -0.76
N ILE A 114 12.22 24.29 -1.59
CA ILE A 114 11.13 24.27 -2.57
C ILE A 114 11.69 24.72 -3.91
N CYS A 115 11.36 24.01 -4.98
CA CYS A 115 11.74 24.43 -6.32
C CYS A 115 10.66 24.15 -7.34
N MET A 116 10.69 24.95 -8.40
CA MET A 116 9.80 24.80 -9.54
C MET A 116 10.40 23.79 -10.52
N MET A 117 9.65 22.73 -10.80
CA MET A 117 10.05 21.62 -11.67
C MET A 117 9.56 21.87 -13.09
N THR A 118 8.35 22.42 -13.21
CA THR A 118 7.71 22.81 -14.46
C THR A 118 6.87 24.07 -14.23
N GLY A 119 6.21 24.59 -15.27
CA GLY A 119 5.21 25.66 -15.15
C GLY A 119 4.07 25.39 -14.15
N LYS A 120 3.88 24.15 -13.72
CA LYS A 120 2.72 23.67 -12.96
C LYS A 120 3.08 22.72 -11.81
N THR A 121 4.37 22.47 -11.59
CA THR A 121 4.83 21.44 -10.66
C THR A 121 5.92 21.99 -9.74
N PHE A 122 5.74 21.81 -8.44
CA PHE A 122 6.70 22.17 -7.39
C PHE A 122 7.14 20.92 -6.65
N ARG A 123 8.40 20.87 -6.24
CA ARG A 123 8.90 19.87 -5.28
C ARG A 123 9.26 20.57 -3.98
N ILE A 124 8.73 20.06 -2.88
CA ILE A 124 8.89 20.56 -1.51
C ILE A 124 9.60 19.46 -0.72
N SER A 125 10.71 19.78 -0.08
CA SER A 125 11.47 18.81 0.72
C SER A 125 11.90 19.39 2.06
N TYR A 126 11.69 18.62 3.13
CA TYR A 126 12.29 18.83 4.43
C TYR A 126 13.19 17.64 4.76
N ARG A 127 14.46 17.91 5.05
CA ARG A 127 15.46 16.89 5.38
C ARG A 127 16.18 17.30 6.66
N PRO A 128 16.50 16.37 7.56
CA PRO A 128 17.36 16.73 8.69
C PRO A 128 18.74 17.11 8.15
N THR A 129 19.40 18.05 8.80
CA THR A 129 20.75 18.47 8.43
C THR A 129 21.75 17.32 8.63
N LYS A 130 22.89 17.35 7.93
CA LYS A 130 23.99 16.40 8.18
C LYS A 130 24.48 16.43 9.62
N GLU A 131 24.43 17.61 10.24
CA GLU A 131 24.77 17.80 11.65
C GLU A 131 23.79 17.07 12.57
N ALA A 132 22.48 17.12 12.26
CA ALA A 132 21.43 16.49 13.06
C ALA A 132 21.43 14.95 12.99
N ILE A 133 21.84 14.36 11.86
CA ILE A 133 21.90 12.90 11.68
C ILE A 133 23.30 12.30 11.88
N GLY A 134 24.33 13.13 11.94
CA GLY A 134 25.74 12.73 11.87
C GLY A 134 26.24 12.65 10.43
N SER A 135 27.46 13.12 10.17
CA SER A 135 28.00 13.41 8.83
C SER A 135 27.98 12.25 7.83
N ASN A 136 27.92 11.01 8.32
CA ASN A 136 27.97 9.78 7.51
C ASN A 136 26.61 9.06 7.40
N ASN A 137 25.55 9.62 8.00
CA ASN A 137 24.22 9.03 7.95
C ASN A 137 23.36 9.78 6.94
N THR A 138 22.46 9.04 6.29
CA THR A 138 21.38 9.59 5.49
C THR A 138 20.05 8.97 5.91
N ARG A 139 18.97 9.72 5.74
CA ARG A 139 17.62 9.17 5.92
C ARG A 139 17.18 8.44 4.67
N TRP A 140 16.41 7.37 4.85
CA TRP A 140 15.76 6.69 3.74
C TRP A 140 14.97 7.67 2.87
N THR A 141 15.14 7.53 1.57
CA THR A 141 14.31 8.16 0.55
C THR A 141 13.97 7.10 -0.48
N VAL A 142 12.74 7.11 -0.99
CA VAL A 142 12.40 6.29 -2.16
C VAL A 142 13.44 6.56 -3.25
N PRO A 143 14.12 5.54 -3.80
CA PRO A 143 15.19 5.75 -4.76
C PRO A 143 14.74 6.56 -5.97
N ASP A 144 15.55 7.54 -6.38
CA ASP A 144 15.21 8.43 -7.50
C ASP A 144 15.21 7.73 -8.87
N TYR A 145 15.71 6.49 -8.97
CA TYR A 145 15.63 5.72 -10.22
C TYR A 145 14.24 5.08 -10.44
N LEU A 146 13.40 5.02 -9.41
CA LEU A 146 12.04 4.46 -9.48
C LEU A 146 11.00 5.43 -10.03
N LEU A 147 11.35 6.71 -10.14
CA LEU A 147 10.47 7.78 -10.58
C LEU A 147 11.23 8.67 -11.56
N GLU A 148 10.52 9.32 -12.47
CA GLU A 148 11.15 10.12 -13.53
C GLU A 148 11.90 11.33 -12.93
N ARG A 149 13.11 11.57 -13.46
CA ARG A 149 14.07 12.58 -12.98
C ARG A 149 13.72 13.98 -13.47
N LEU A 150 12.56 14.49 -13.09
CA LEU A 150 12.36 15.94 -13.19
C LEU A 150 13.37 16.60 -12.22
N GLU A 151 14.19 17.50 -12.73
CA GLU A 151 15.04 18.37 -11.92
C GLU A 151 14.36 19.73 -11.76
N CYS A 152 14.82 20.52 -10.79
CA CYS A 152 14.39 21.91 -10.69
C CYS A 152 14.73 22.67 -11.98
N ASP A 153 13.74 23.23 -12.67
CA ASP A 153 13.93 23.94 -13.92
C ASP A 153 14.48 25.34 -13.66
N LYS A 154 15.78 25.50 -13.95
CA LYS A 154 16.52 26.76 -13.74
C LYS A 154 15.96 27.94 -14.54
N THR A 155 15.16 27.69 -15.58
CA THR A 155 14.55 28.74 -16.40
C THR A 155 13.29 29.33 -15.77
N LYS A 156 12.66 28.61 -14.84
CA LYS A 156 11.41 29.03 -14.19
C LYS A 156 11.64 29.99 -13.04
N LEU A 157 10.57 30.64 -12.62
CA LEU A 157 10.55 31.64 -11.58
C LEU A 157 9.64 31.17 -10.45
N LEU A 158 10.17 31.05 -9.23
CA LEU A 158 9.37 30.80 -8.03
C LEU A 158 8.35 31.91 -7.73
N SER A 159 8.47 33.08 -8.37
CA SER A 159 7.42 34.09 -8.33
C SER A 159 6.11 33.63 -8.98
N PHE A 160 6.13 32.55 -9.77
CA PHE A 160 4.92 31.89 -10.22
C PHE A 160 4.20 31.27 -9.00
N GLY A 161 3.08 31.84 -8.61
CA GLY A 161 2.34 31.45 -7.41
C GLY A 161 2.60 32.30 -6.17
N ASP A 162 3.28 33.46 -6.29
CA ASP A 162 3.51 34.41 -5.18
C ASP A 162 3.92 33.67 -3.88
N PHE A 163 5.05 32.96 -3.94
CA PHE A 163 5.60 32.19 -2.83
C PHE A 163 5.97 33.12 -1.68
N ASN A 164 5.28 32.93 -0.55
CA ASN A 164 5.46 33.72 0.66
C ASN A 164 5.92 32.82 1.81
N VAL A 165 6.88 33.31 2.62
CA VAL A 165 7.45 32.58 3.76
C VAL A 165 7.14 33.29 5.07
N ASP A 166 6.55 32.56 6.00
CA ASP A 166 6.44 32.94 7.41
C ASP A 166 7.73 32.48 8.12
N LYS A 167 8.36 33.35 8.91
CA LYS A 167 9.70 33.07 9.50
C LYS A 167 9.65 32.41 10.89
N SER A 168 8.61 32.70 11.67
CA SER A 168 8.44 32.22 13.05
C SER A 168 6.95 32.24 13.44
N PRO A 169 6.29 31.08 13.58
CA PRO A 169 6.77 29.76 13.14
C PRO A 169 7.03 29.73 11.62
N PHE A 170 7.95 28.88 11.20
CA PHE A 170 8.32 28.70 9.81
C PHE A 170 7.18 28.02 9.06
N GLY A 171 6.76 28.64 7.97
CA GLY A 171 5.74 28.12 7.08
C GLY A 171 5.84 28.82 5.73
N PHE A 172 5.05 28.37 4.77
CA PHE A 172 4.96 29.03 3.48
C PHE A 172 3.57 28.92 2.87
N THR A 173 3.28 29.82 1.95
CA THR A 173 2.03 29.85 1.20
C THR A 173 2.32 30.00 -0.29
N LEU A 174 1.66 29.19 -1.11
CA LEU A 174 1.64 29.29 -2.58
C LEU A 174 0.27 29.79 -3.01
N LYS A 175 0.19 31.07 -3.41
CA LYS A 175 -1.05 31.69 -3.88
C LYS A 175 -1.44 31.21 -5.27
N ASN A 176 -2.72 31.31 -5.60
CA ASN A 176 -3.19 31.04 -6.95
C ASN A 176 -3.03 32.33 -7.81
N PRO A 177 -2.14 32.35 -8.83
CA PRO A 177 -1.96 33.53 -9.68
C PRO A 177 -3.20 33.85 -10.52
N ALA A 178 -4.09 32.87 -10.76
CA ALA A 178 -5.36 33.09 -11.45
C ALA A 178 -6.39 33.79 -10.56
N HIS A 179 -6.27 33.68 -9.23
CA HIS A 179 -7.24 34.17 -8.27
C HIS A 179 -6.54 34.84 -7.08
N LYS A 180 -6.34 36.16 -7.16
CA LYS A 180 -5.50 36.96 -6.23
C LYS A 180 -5.82 36.84 -4.73
N ASN A 181 -7.00 36.35 -4.37
CA ASN A 181 -7.45 36.19 -2.98
C ASN A 181 -7.50 34.72 -2.51
N THR A 182 -7.06 33.76 -3.33
CA THR A 182 -6.99 32.34 -2.96
C THR A 182 -5.55 31.83 -3.01
N PHE A 183 -5.31 30.70 -2.38
CA PHE A 183 -4.05 30.00 -2.46
C PHE A 183 -4.29 28.54 -2.84
N TRP A 184 -3.28 27.93 -3.47
CA TRP A 184 -3.31 26.51 -3.78
C TRP A 184 -3.06 25.70 -2.51
N LEU A 185 -2.00 26.03 -1.77
CA LEU A 185 -1.69 25.41 -0.48
C LEU A 185 -0.98 26.37 0.47
N SER A 186 -1.11 26.10 1.77
CA SER A 186 -0.36 26.78 2.83
C SER A 186 0.06 25.79 3.92
N THR A 187 1.28 25.94 4.44
CA THR A 187 1.76 25.25 5.64
C THR A 187 1.71 26.15 6.88
N LYS A 188 1.16 27.36 6.75
CA LYS A 188 0.99 28.30 7.86
C LYS A 188 0.09 27.71 8.92
N ASP A 189 0.51 27.84 10.18
CA ASP A 189 -0.19 27.29 11.33
C ASP A 189 -0.53 25.80 11.15
N ARG A 190 0.34 25.03 10.48
CA ARG A 190 0.25 23.56 10.31
C ARG A 190 1.37 22.85 11.06
N ASN A 191 1.13 21.59 11.41
CA ASN A 191 2.13 20.74 12.07
C ASN A 191 3.30 20.45 11.13
N LEU A 192 4.51 20.59 11.66
CA LEU A 192 5.75 20.10 11.09
C LEU A 192 6.54 19.36 12.18
N VAL A 193 6.71 18.06 12.02
CA VAL A 193 7.51 17.20 12.91
C VAL A 193 8.37 16.29 12.06
N LEU A 194 9.65 16.15 12.41
CA LEU A 194 10.57 15.23 11.78
C LEU A 194 11.39 14.53 12.85
N SER A 195 11.19 13.23 13.05
CA SER A 195 11.96 12.39 13.97
C SER A 195 12.28 11.06 13.33
N GLU A 196 13.10 10.23 13.96
CA GLU A 196 13.55 8.94 13.44
C GLU A 196 12.39 8.02 13.02
N LYS A 197 11.30 7.98 13.79
CA LYS A 197 10.15 7.10 13.56
C LYS A 197 8.80 7.83 13.46
N TYR A 198 8.81 9.15 13.34
CA TYR A 198 7.60 9.96 13.19
C TYR A 198 7.88 11.18 12.31
N ILE A 199 7.19 11.29 11.18
CA ILE A 199 7.20 12.50 10.37
C ILE A 199 5.78 12.98 10.13
N GLU A 200 5.55 14.29 10.23
CA GLU A 200 4.26 14.91 10.00
C GLU A 200 4.40 16.24 9.26
N CYS A 201 3.56 16.45 8.25
CA CYS A 201 3.43 17.73 7.55
C CYS A 201 1.99 17.96 7.09
N GLY A 202 1.43 19.12 7.47
CA GLY A 202 0.09 19.54 7.10
C GLY A 202 0.07 20.60 6.01
N PHE A 203 -0.93 20.51 5.13
CA PHE A 203 -1.22 21.47 4.07
C PHE A 203 -2.67 21.92 4.18
N GLU A 204 -2.90 23.19 4.50
CA GLU A 204 -4.21 23.81 4.32
C GLU A 204 -4.52 23.84 2.83
N VAL A 205 -5.67 23.29 2.47
CA VAL A 205 -6.23 23.30 1.11
C VAL A 205 -7.69 23.73 1.21
N HIS A 206 -8.19 24.52 0.29
CA HIS A 206 -9.60 24.95 0.31
C HIS A 206 -10.43 24.03 -0.59
N SER A 207 -10.66 22.78 -0.17
CA SER A 207 -11.39 21.77 -0.94
C SER A 207 -12.41 21.02 -0.07
N GLN A 208 -13.52 20.60 -0.69
CA GLN A 208 -14.43 19.60 -0.12
C GLN A 208 -14.56 18.35 -1.02
N GLU A 209 -13.80 18.30 -2.11
CA GLU A 209 -13.84 17.29 -3.16
C GLU A 209 -12.43 16.75 -3.35
N VAL A 210 -12.16 15.62 -2.70
CA VAL A 210 -10.83 15.00 -2.63
C VAL A 210 -10.91 13.55 -3.11
N PHE A 211 -9.95 13.15 -3.95
CA PHE A 211 -9.89 11.85 -4.64
C PHE A 211 -8.46 11.29 -4.59
N GLY A 212 -8.32 9.98 -4.76
CA GLY A 212 -7.02 9.30 -4.72
C GLY A 212 -6.78 8.64 -3.36
N TRP A 213 -5.53 8.65 -2.91
CA TRP A 213 -4.98 7.82 -1.84
C TRP A 213 -5.37 6.34 -2.01
N GLY A 214 -4.42 5.49 -2.34
CA GLY A 214 -4.70 4.08 -2.58
C GLY A 214 -3.67 3.18 -1.92
N GLU A 215 -3.92 1.87 -1.84
CA GLU A 215 -5.12 1.20 -2.34
C GLU A 215 -6.14 0.93 -1.22
N ARG A 216 -7.43 0.96 -1.56
CA ARG A 216 -8.55 0.67 -0.64
C ARG A 216 -9.85 0.40 -1.40
N THR A 217 -10.77 -0.33 -0.77
CA THR A 217 -12.15 -0.49 -1.25
C THR A 217 -13.04 0.60 -0.67
N SER A 218 -13.32 1.66 -1.45
CA SER A 218 -14.05 2.83 -0.96
C SER A 218 -14.80 3.56 -2.06
N LYS A 219 -15.61 4.57 -1.71
CA LYS A 219 -16.19 5.50 -2.68
C LYS A 219 -15.07 6.29 -3.39
N PHE A 220 -15.30 6.70 -4.63
CA PHE A 220 -14.29 7.44 -5.40
C PHE A 220 -13.89 8.78 -4.76
N LYS A 221 -14.88 9.53 -4.25
CA LYS A 221 -14.63 10.73 -3.44
C LYS A 221 -14.40 10.31 -1.99
N LEU A 222 -13.29 10.77 -1.41
CA LEU A 222 -12.94 10.52 -0.01
C LEU A 222 -13.82 11.35 0.93
N ASP A 223 -14.24 10.72 2.03
CA ASP A 223 -14.86 11.40 3.16
C ASP A 223 -13.75 11.97 4.10
N PHE A 224 -14.07 12.94 4.95
CA PHE A 224 -13.10 13.40 5.96
C PHE A 224 -12.76 12.24 6.91
N GLY A 225 -11.47 12.06 7.23
CA GLY A 225 -11.02 10.90 7.98
C GLY A 225 -9.51 10.66 7.93
N GLU A 226 -9.13 9.47 8.40
CA GLU A 226 -7.76 8.97 8.43
C GLU A 226 -7.62 7.72 7.56
N TYR A 227 -6.64 7.71 6.66
CA TYR A 227 -6.46 6.63 5.70
C TYR A 227 -5.08 6.02 5.83
N SER A 228 -5.02 4.75 6.23
CA SER A 228 -3.77 3.99 6.29
C SER A 228 -3.27 3.66 4.89
N ILE A 229 -1.94 3.64 4.72
CA ILE A 229 -1.28 3.18 3.51
C ILE A 229 -0.13 2.26 3.93
N TRP A 230 -0.25 0.99 3.54
CA TRP A 230 0.73 -0.07 3.73
C TRP A 230 0.28 -1.24 2.85
N ALA A 231 1.09 -1.68 1.89
CA ALA A 231 0.70 -2.78 1.01
C ALA A 231 0.38 -4.04 1.83
N THR A 232 -0.77 -4.68 1.64
CA THR A 232 -1.13 -5.91 2.35
C THR A 232 -2.07 -6.79 1.53
N GLY A 233 -1.83 -8.11 1.58
CA GLY A 233 -2.77 -9.11 1.05
C GLY A 233 -3.89 -9.46 2.03
N VAL A 234 -3.89 -8.87 3.23
CA VAL A 234 -4.94 -9.09 4.24
C VAL A 234 -6.19 -8.32 3.84
N LYS A 235 -7.34 -9.01 3.78
CA LYS A 235 -8.62 -8.39 3.45
C LYS A 235 -9.10 -7.48 4.59
N LYS A 236 -9.44 -6.23 4.27
CA LYS A 236 -9.86 -5.23 5.27
C LYS A 236 -11.33 -4.78 5.16
N GLY A 237 -12.05 -5.16 4.10
CA GLY A 237 -13.43 -4.72 3.90
C GLY A 237 -13.53 -3.30 3.31
N ILE A 238 -14.68 -2.65 3.51
CA ILE A 238 -14.96 -1.30 2.98
C ILE A 238 -14.33 -0.25 3.90
N ASP A 239 -13.48 0.62 3.34
CA ASP A 239 -12.90 1.76 4.04
C ASP A 239 -13.96 2.82 4.37
N LYS A 240 -13.96 3.27 5.63
CA LYS A 240 -14.91 4.25 6.18
C LYS A 240 -14.25 5.56 6.62
N GLY A 241 -13.04 5.85 6.15
CA GLY A 241 -12.26 7.03 6.56
C GLY A 241 -11.66 6.88 7.95
N VAL A 242 -11.32 5.65 8.34
CA VAL A 242 -10.61 5.33 9.58
C VAL A 242 -9.43 4.42 9.26
N LYS A 243 -8.42 4.40 10.15
CA LYS A 243 -7.21 3.61 9.96
C LYS A 243 -7.51 2.10 9.77
N GLY A 244 -6.64 1.44 8.99
CA GLY A 244 -6.54 -0.01 8.91
C GLY A 244 -7.29 -0.68 7.76
N PHE A 245 -7.72 0.10 6.76
CA PHE A 245 -8.45 -0.38 5.57
C PHE A 245 -7.62 -0.37 4.26
N ASN A 246 -6.29 -0.27 4.39
CA ASN A 246 -5.34 -0.41 3.29
C ASN A 246 -5.39 -1.80 2.65
N THR A 247 -5.15 -1.87 1.34
CA THR A 247 -5.07 -3.13 0.57
C THR A 247 -3.72 -3.27 -0.14
N ASN A 248 -3.67 -3.73 -1.39
CA ASN A 248 -2.47 -4.28 -2.03
C ASN A 248 -1.45 -3.21 -2.44
N GLY A 249 -1.89 -2.02 -2.81
CA GLY A 249 -1.01 -0.92 -3.24
C GLY A 249 -0.76 0.20 -2.23
N ASP A 250 0.28 0.98 -2.49
CA ASP A 250 0.69 2.17 -1.75
C ASP A 250 0.80 3.38 -2.69
N HIS A 251 -0.28 4.16 -2.79
CA HIS A 251 -0.42 5.32 -3.68
C HIS A 251 -0.74 6.59 -2.90
N PRO A 252 0.27 7.30 -2.37
CA PRO A 252 0.08 8.50 -1.54
C PRO A 252 -0.06 9.78 -2.40
N PHE A 253 -0.86 9.70 -3.46
CA PHE A 253 -1.26 10.84 -4.28
C PHE A 253 -2.71 11.22 -4.01
N VAL A 254 -2.99 12.52 -3.91
CA VAL A 254 -4.34 13.05 -3.76
C VAL A 254 -4.60 14.17 -4.74
N LEU A 255 -5.78 14.14 -5.34
CA LEU A 255 -6.33 15.18 -6.20
C LEU A 255 -7.44 15.92 -5.45
N ALA A 256 -7.29 17.23 -5.29
CA ALA A 256 -8.26 18.11 -4.66
C ALA A 256 -8.81 19.10 -5.68
N ARG A 257 -10.15 19.21 -5.77
CA ARG A 257 -10.81 20.29 -6.50
C ARG A 257 -11.06 21.45 -5.56
N LEU A 258 -10.39 22.56 -5.81
CA LEU A 258 -10.43 23.75 -4.96
C LEU A 258 -11.75 24.52 -5.10
N THR A 259 -12.03 25.38 -4.13
CA THR A 259 -13.23 26.24 -4.11
C THR A 259 -13.35 27.14 -5.34
N ASP A 260 -12.23 27.58 -5.91
CA ASP A 260 -12.14 28.36 -7.15
C ASP A 260 -12.26 27.51 -8.44
N LYS A 261 -12.58 26.22 -8.30
CA LYS A 261 -12.74 25.22 -9.37
C LYS A 261 -11.47 24.83 -10.10
N THR A 262 -10.30 25.31 -9.67
CA THR A 262 -9.01 24.76 -10.08
C THR A 262 -8.69 23.46 -9.32
N TYR A 263 -7.61 22.79 -9.69
CA TYR A 263 -7.20 21.51 -9.14
C TYR A 263 -5.78 21.58 -8.58
N LEU A 264 -5.59 20.89 -7.46
CA LEU A 264 -4.29 20.66 -6.82
C LEU A 264 -4.08 19.15 -6.65
N GLY A 265 -2.96 18.65 -7.14
CA GLY A 265 -2.44 17.32 -6.82
C GLY A 265 -1.34 17.42 -5.77
N LEU A 266 -1.33 16.55 -4.76
CA LEU A 266 -0.21 16.37 -3.84
C LEU A 266 0.24 14.91 -3.87
N PHE A 267 1.50 14.67 -4.21
CA PHE A 267 2.15 13.37 -4.13
C PHE A 267 3.18 13.36 -3.01
N PHE A 268 3.01 12.48 -2.01
CA PHE A 268 3.99 12.30 -0.95
C PHE A 268 4.95 11.13 -1.29
N LYS A 269 6.17 11.45 -1.74
CA LYS A 269 7.20 10.46 -2.13
C LYS A 269 7.79 9.79 -0.89
N ASN A 270 7.06 8.80 -0.36
CA ASN A 270 7.42 8.06 0.86
C ASN A 270 6.83 6.64 0.80
N SER A 271 7.67 5.62 1.04
CA SER A 271 7.29 4.20 0.99
C SER A 271 7.07 3.56 2.37
N ASN A 272 7.34 4.28 3.46
CA ASN A 272 7.07 3.77 4.80
C ASN A 272 5.56 3.71 5.06
N ALA A 273 5.14 2.90 6.05
CA ALA A 273 3.75 2.86 6.48
C ALA A 273 3.30 4.25 6.99
N LYS A 274 2.11 4.66 6.58
CA LYS A 274 1.67 6.05 6.77
C LYS A 274 0.16 6.16 6.96
N VAL A 275 -0.24 7.29 7.52
CA VAL A 275 -1.63 7.72 7.67
C VAL A 275 -1.78 9.07 6.98
N LEU A 276 -2.70 9.14 6.03
CA LEU A 276 -3.03 10.36 5.30
C LEU A 276 -4.37 10.84 5.83
N LYS A 277 -4.42 12.08 6.33
CA LYS A 277 -5.61 12.63 6.97
C LYS A 277 -6.22 13.71 6.11
N TYR A 278 -7.53 13.63 5.93
CA TYR A 278 -8.33 14.68 5.33
C TYR A 278 -9.24 15.27 6.41
N ILE A 279 -8.91 16.47 6.85
CA ILE A 279 -9.50 17.10 8.04
C ILE A 279 -10.39 18.25 7.60
N LYS A 280 -11.57 18.37 8.22
CA LYS A 280 -12.43 19.54 8.14
C LYS A 280 -12.28 20.34 9.42
N GLU A 281 -11.80 21.57 9.32
CA GLU A 281 -11.71 22.45 10.48
C GLU A 281 -13.05 23.15 10.78
N PRO A 282 -13.30 23.56 12.03
CA PRO A 282 -14.47 24.36 12.40
C PRO A 282 -14.58 25.68 11.62
N SER A 283 -13.44 26.24 11.21
CA SER A 283 -13.32 27.42 10.36
C SER A 283 -13.91 27.24 8.95
N GLY A 284 -14.24 26.00 8.55
CA GLY A 284 -14.67 25.64 7.20
C GLY A 284 -13.51 25.32 6.25
N LYS A 285 -12.26 25.48 6.70
CA LYS A 285 -11.04 25.10 5.98
C LYS A 285 -10.90 23.58 5.95
N SER A 286 -10.11 23.08 5.00
CA SER A 286 -9.71 21.68 4.97
C SER A 286 -8.20 21.52 4.98
N VAL A 287 -7.73 20.39 5.49
CA VAL A 287 -6.30 20.12 5.62
C VAL A 287 -6.03 18.74 5.07
N ILE A 288 -4.99 18.64 4.25
CA ILE A 288 -4.35 17.39 3.89
C ILE A 288 -3.12 17.25 4.77
N ASN A 289 -3.08 16.19 5.58
CA ASN A 289 -1.98 15.97 6.52
C ASN A 289 -1.34 14.61 6.28
N PHE A 290 -0.02 14.60 6.14
CA PHE A 290 0.75 13.38 5.93
C PHE A 290 1.46 13.00 7.21
N LYS A 291 1.20 11.80 7.74
CA LYS A 291 1.90 11.20 8.89
C LYS A 291 2.58 9.91 8.44
N SER A 292 3.87 9.73 8.65
CA SER A 292 4.59 8.49 8.29
C SER A 292 5.53 8.06 9.41
N ILE A 293 5.78 6.76 9.50
CA ILE A 293 6.71 6.21 10.47
C ILE A 293 8.18 6.38 10.05
N GLY A 294 8.48 6.89 8.86
CA GLY A 294 9.87 7.00 8.44
C GLY A 294 10.12 7.81 7.20
N GLY A 295 11.38 7.84 6.78
CA GLY A 295 11.83 8.57 5.61
C GLY A 295 11.98 10.07 5.85
N ILE A 296 11.66 10.85 4.82
CA ILE A 296 11.68 12.33 4.82
C ILE A 296 10.34 12.87 4.32
N ILE A 297 10.14 14.18 4.46
CA ILE A 297 9.05 14.89 3.78
C ILE A 297 9.57 15.29 2.40
N ASP A 298 9.05 14.63 1.35
CA ASP A 298 9.35 14.92 -0.06
C ASP A 298 8.00 14.91 -0.81
N VAL A 299 7.50 16.09 -1.15
CA VAL A 299 6.14 16.29 -1.67
C VAL A 299 6.21 17.00 -3.01
N PHE A 300 5.51 16.46 -4.00
CA PHE A 300 5.25 17.16 -5.26
C PHE A 300 3.86 17.78 -5.22
N ALA A 301 3.77 19.05 -5.60
CA ALA A 301 2.52 19.77 -5.76
C ALA A 301 2.31 20.08 -7.25
N PHE A 302 1.12 19.76 -7.75
CA PHE A 302 0.74 19.83 -9.16
C PHE A 302 -0.49 20.71 -9.32
N MET A 303 -0.42 21.73 -10.17
CA MET A 303 -1.49 22.72 -10.31
C MET A 303 -2.08 22.70 -11.72
N GLY A 304 -3.40 22.77 -11.81
CA GLY A 304 -4.09 22.78 -13.10
C GLY A 304 -5.46 23.43 -13.02
N THR A 305 -5.95 23.86 -14.17
CA THR A 305 -7.34 24.33 -14.32
C THR A 305 -8.32 23.17 -14.49
N THR A 306 -7.82 22.01 -14.91
CA THR A 306 -8.58 20.75 -15.01
C THR A 306 -7.87 19.62 -14.25
N ALA A 307 -8.61 18.56 -13.92
CA ALA A 307 -8.03 17.35 -13.35
C ALA A 307 -6.97 16.73 -14.27
N ASP A 308 -7.24 16.68 -15.58
CA ASP A 308 -6.33 16.10 -16.58
C ASP A 308 -4.97 16.80 -16.62
N GLU A 309 -4.92 18.13 -16.47
CA GLU A 309 -3.65 18.86 -16.40
C GLU A 309 -2.81 18.45 -15.19
N VAL A 310 -3.46 18.27 -14.03
CA VAL A 310 -2.81 17.83 -12.79
C VAL A 310 -2.32 16.39 -12.92
N LEU A 311 -3.17 15.50 -13.43
CA LEU A 311 -2.84 14.08 -13.61
C LEU A 311 -1.73 13.90 -14.67
N TYR A 312 -1.74 14.69 -15.74
CA TYR A 312 -0.68 14.69 -16.74
C TYR A 312 0.68 15.05 -16.13
N GLU A 313 0.75 16.10 -15.31
CA GLU A 313 2.01 16.46 -14.63
C GLU A 313 2.43 15.42 -13.59
N TYR A 314 1.48 14.79 -12.89
CA TYR A 314 1.75 13.68 -11.97
C TYR A 314 2.34 12.47 -12.71
N HIS A 315 1.73 12.04 -13.82
CA HIS A 315 2.18 10.91 -14.63
C HIS A 315 3.54 11.18 -15.28
N ARG A 316 3.92 12.43 -15.52
CA ARG A 316 5.30 12.81 -15.92
C ARG A 316 6.34 12.77 -14.80
N VAL A 317 5.92 12.74 -13.54
CA VAL A 317 6.83 12.54 -12.41
C VAL A 317 6.99 11.06 -12.10
N ILE A 318 5.91 10.29 -12.17
CA ILE A 318 5.94 8.88 -11.80
C ILE A 318 6.24 7.95 -12.97
N GLY A 319 6.22 8.45 -14.21
CA GLY A 319 6.37 7.66 -15.43
C GLY A 319 5.02 7.37 -16.11
N THR A 320 5.04 7.37 -17.44
CA THR A 320 3.82 7.22 -18.24
C THR A 320 3.41 5.75 -18.40
N PRO A 321 2.10 5.42 -18.37
CA PRO A 321 1.65 4.05 -18.52
C PRO A 321 2.21 3.32 -19.74
N PHE A 322 2.54 2.04 -19.57
CA PHE A 322 2.91 1.18 -20.70
C PHE A 322 1.75 1.06 -21.68
N LEU A 323 2.08 0.88 -22.96
CA LEU A 323 1.09 0.59 -23.98
C LEU A 323 0.86 -0.92 -24.05
N PRO A 324 -0.32 -1.46 -23.67
CA PRO A 324 -0.55 -2.89 -23.72
C PRO A 324 -0.58 -3.44 -25.17
N PRO A 325 -0.37 -4.75 -25.36
CA PRO A 325 -0.67 -5.38 -26.63
C PRO A 325 -2.19 -5.39 -26.87
N LEU A 326 -2.63 -5.26 -28.13
CA LEU A 326 -4.05 -5.12 -28.47
C LEU A 326 -4.92 -6.26 -27.93
N TRP A 327 -4.42 -7.50 -27.94
CA TRP A 327 -5.14 -8.68 -27.44
C TRP A 327 -5.44 -8.60 -25.93
N ALA A 328 -4.69 -7.81 -25.16
CA ALA A 328 -4.93 -7.62 -23.73
C ALA A 328 -6.22 -6.84 -23.43
N LEU A 329 -6.81 -6.19 -24.43
CA LEU A 329 -8.09 -5.48 -24.31
C LEU A 329 -9.30 -6.40 -24.59
N GLY A 330 -9.05 -7.66 -24.94
CA GLY A 330 -10.09 -8.66 -25.13
C GLY A 330 -10.63 -9.23 -23.81
N PHE A 331 -11.39 -10.31 -23.90
CA PHE A 331 -11.91 -11.03 -22.75
C PHE A 331 -10.90 -12.05 -22.23
N HIS A 332 -10.66 -12.05 -20.92
CA HIS A 332 -9.74 -12.96 -20.24
C HIS A 332 -10.51 -13.84 -19.25
N GLN A 333 -10.14 -15.12 -19.18
CA GLN A 333 -10.65 -16.06 -18.19
C GLN A 333 -9.51 -16.58 -17.33
N GLY A 334 -9.60 -16.41 -16.01
CA GLY A 334 -8.68 -17.01 -15.04
C GLY A 334 -9.41 -17.82 -13.98
N SER A 335 -8.76 -18.83 -13.40
CA SER A 335 -9.32 -19.56 -12.27
C SER A 335 -8.25 -20.37 -11.52
N SER A 336 -8.29 -20.31 -10.19
CA SER A 336 -7.54 -21.21 -9.32
C SER A 336 -8.02 -22.66 -9.39
N GLY A 337 -9.15 -22.91 -10.07
CA GLY A 337 -9.75 -24.21 -10.33
C GLY A 337 -9.07 -25.02 -11.44
N TYR A 338 -8.17 -24.44 -12.24
CA TYR A 338 -7.44 -25.16 -13.29
C TYR A 338 -6.32 -26.05 -12.71
N LYS A 339 -6.70 -27.16 -12.08
CA LYS A 339 -5.76 -28.08 -11.42
C LYS A 339 -4.97 -28.98 -12.37
N ASN A 340 -5.40 -29.10 -13.62
CA ASN A 340 -4.71 -29.86 -14.66
C ASN A 340 -5.09 -29.34 -16.06
N GLU A 341 -4.34 -29.79 -17.06
CA GLU A 341 -4.49 -29.37 -18.46
C GLU A 341 -5.87 -29.69 -19.04
N THR A 342 -6.47 -30.81 -18.66
CA THR A 342 -7.83 -31.21 -19.11
C THR A 342 -8.86 -30.16 -18.73
N LEU A 343 -8.81 -29.63 -17.49
CA LEU A 343 -9.73 -28.60 -17.04
C LEU A 343 -9.51 -27.26 -17.77
N ALA A 344 -8.25 -26.87 -17.99
CA ALA A 344 -7.91 -25.66 -18.73
C ALA A 344 -8.40 -25.72 -20.19
N ARG A 345 -8.13 -26.83 -20.89
CA ARG A 345 -8.60 -27.09 -22.26
C ARG A 345 -10.12 -27.11 -22.35
N LYS A 346 -10.79 -27.78 -21.42
CA LYS A 346 -12.26 -27.83 -21.36
C LYS A 346 -12.87 -26.43 -21.25
N SER A 347 -12.23 -25.53 -20.51
CA SER A 347 -12.67 -24.14 -20.42
C SER A 347 -12.62 -23.46 -21.79
N VAL A 348 -11.47 -23.49 -22.46
CA VAL A 348 -11.30 -22.92 -23.81
C VAL A 348 -12.30 -23.48 -24.81
N ASP A 349 -12.50 -24.80 -24.81
CA ASP A 349 -13.45 -25.48 -25.70
C ASP A 349 -14.90 -25.06 -25.42
N ASN A 350 -15.26 -24.83 -24.16
CA ASN A 350 -16.61 -24.39 -23.79
C ASN A 350 -16.89 -22.96 -24.22
N TYR A 351 -15.91 -22.05 -24.13
CA TYR A 351 -16.02 -20.69 -24.69
C TYR A 351 -16.27 -20.73 -26.20
N ALA A 352 -15.48 -21.54 -26.93
CA ALA A 352 -15.66 -21.73 -28.37
C ALA A 352 -17.03 -22.35 -28.72
N LYS A 353 -17.46 -23.41 -28.02
CA LYS A 353 -18.77 -24.05 -28.22
C LYS A 353 -19.94 -23.11 -27.93
N SER A 354 -19.76 -22.20 -26.98
CA SER A 354 -20.77 -21.22 -26.58
C SER A 354 -20.73 -19.94 -27.41
N ASN A 355 -19.81 -19.84 -28.39
CA ASN A 355 -19.60 -18.64 -29.20
C ASN A 355 -19.33 -17.38 -28.35
N ILE A 356 -18.57 -17.52 -27.27
CA ILE A 356 -18.13 -16.41 -26.42
C ILE A 356 -16.66 -16.11 -26.75
N PRO A 357 -16.30 -14.87 -27.10
CA PRO A 357 -14.92 -14.48 -27.35
C PRO A 357 -14.02 -14.75 -26.14
N LEU A 358 -12.81 -15.24 -26.41
CA LEU A 358 -11.80 -15.50 -25.40
C LEU A 358 -10.42 -15.21 -26.01
N GLU A 359 -9.81 -14.11 -25.60
CA GLU A 359 -8.47 -13.71 -26.05
C GLU A 359 -7.39 -14.35 -25.19
N ALA A 360 -7.61 -14.52 -23.88
CA ALA A 360 -6.62 -15.12 -23.00
C ALA A 360 -7.20 -16.03 -21.92
N LEU A 361 -6.50 -17.15 -21.67
CA LEU A 361 -6.71 -17.98 -20.49
C LEU A 361 -5.58 -17.73 -19.49
N TRP A 362 -5.88 -17.66 -18.20
CA TRP A 362 -4.90 -17.60 -17.12
C TRP A 362 -4.94 -18.86 -16.28
N ILE A 363 -3.77 -19.46 -16.05
CA ILE A 363 -3.59 -20.57 -15.11
C ILE A 363 -2.83 -20.04 -13.90
N ASP A 364 -3.43 -20.18 -12.73
CA ASP A 364 -2.82 -19.81 -11.44
C ASP A 364 -1.63 -20.73 -11.10
N GLU A 365 -1.14 -20.71 -9.86
CA GLU A 365 0.08 -21.39 -9.42
C GLU A 365 0.01 -22.94 -9.51
N SER A 366 -1.14 -23.51 -9.88
CA SER A 366 -1.36 -24.96 -10.01
C SER A 366 -0.54 -25.63 -11.10
N TYR A 367 -0.01 -24.88 -12.08
CA TYR A 367 0.87 -25.46 -13.10
C TYR A 367 2.25 -25.84 -12.56
N MET A 368 2.66 -25.29 -11.40
CA MET A 368 3.96 -25.55 -10.80
C MET A 368 3.96 -26.90 -10.06
N LYS A 369 5.08 -27.64 -10.11
CA LYS A 369 5.22 -28.87 -9.35
C LYS A 369 5.20 -28.54 -7.85
N LYS A 370 4.09 -28.89 -7.19
CA LYS A 370 3.88 -28.63 -5.75
C LYS A 370 4.15 -27.16 -5.39
N TYR A 371 3.71 -26.23 -6.25
CA TYR A 371 3.88 -24.77 -6.07
C TYR A 371 5.33 -24.30 -5.93
N ARG A 372 6.32 -25.05 -6.47
CA ARG A 372 7.70 -24.57 -6.50
C ARG A 372 7.89 -23.69 -7.72
N MET A 373 8.30 -22.44 -7.47
CA MET A 373 8.67 -21.49 -8.52
C MET A 373 9.58 -22.12 -9.57
N TRP A 374 9.50 -21.64 -10.81
CA TRP A 374 10.39 -22.07 -11.91
C TRP A 374 10.22 -23.53 -12.36
N THR A 375 9.16 -24.22 -11.94
CA THR A 375 8.83 -25.58 -12.38
C THR A 375 7.54 -25.65 -13.19
N VAL A 376 7.35 -26.78 -13.88
CA VAL A 376 6.09 -27.18 -14.51
C VAL A 376 5.76 -28.60 -14.07
N ASP A 377 4.55 -28.83 -13.57
CA ASP A 377 4.07 -30.15 -13.17
C ASP A 377 3.70 -30.98 -14.40
N LYS A 378 4.64 -31.80 -14.86
CA LYS A 378 4.46 -32.65 -16.04
C LYS A 378 3.42 -33.77 -15.87
N GLU A 379 2.97 -34.06 -14.64
CA GLU A 379 1.88 -35.02 -14.41
C GLU A 379 0.52 -34.37 -14.70
N ASN A 380 0.31 -33.16 -14.21
CA ASN A 380 -0.95 -32.43 -14.38
C ASN A 380 -1.01 -31.62 -15.69
N PHE A 381 0.15 -31.25 -16.24
CA PHE A 381 0.31 -30.45 -17.46
C PHE A 381 1.35 -31.07 -18.41
N PRO A 382 1.10 -32.31 -18.89
CA PRO A 382 2.06 -33.06 -19.68
C PRO A 382 2.36 -32.41 -21.04
N THR A 383 1.37 -31.77 -21.66
CA THR A 383 1.41 -31.25 -23.04
C THR A 383 1.13 -29.75 -23.12
N ILE A 384 1.55 -29.00 -22.09
CA ILE A 384 1.26 -27.58 -21.98
C ILE A 384 1.87 -26.75 -23.13
N LYS A 385 2.99 -27.18 -23.71
CA LYS A 385 3.60 -26.50 -24.87
C LYS A 385 2.72 -26.62 -26.10
N GLU A 386 2.20 -27.82 -26.33
CA GLU A 386 1.26 -28.14 -27.40
C GLU A 386 -0.04 -27.36 -27.18
N PHE A 387 -0.56 -27.34 -25.95
CA PHE A 387 -1.75 -26.56 -25.60
C PHE A 387 -1.60 -25.08 -25.93
N VAL A 388 -0.49 -24.46 -25.54
CA VAL A 388 -0.22 -23.05 -25.87
C VAL A 388 -0.08 -22.84 -27.37
N THR A 389 0.53 -23.77 -28.10
CA THR A 389 0.65 -23.70 -29.56
C THR A 389 -0.73 -23.74 -30.22
N GLU A 390 -1.61 -24.64 -29.78
CA GLU A 390 -2.99 -24.72 -30.26
C GLU A 390 -3.78 -23.44 -29.98
N MET A 391 -3.64 -22.87 -28.78
CA MET A 391 -4.25 -21.57 -28.43
C MET A 391 -3.72 -20.46 -29.35
N ASN A 392 -2.42 -20.38 -29.56
CA ASN A 392 -1.79 -19.37 -30.40
C ASN A 392 -2.28 -19.46 -31.86
N ASN A 393 -2.46 -20.67 -32.39
CA ASN A 393 -3.02 -20.92 -33.72
C ASN A 393 -4.48 -20.46 -33.85
N LYS A 394 -5.21 -20.36 -32.73
CA LYS A 394 -6.56 -19.79 -32.64
C LYS A 394 -6.56 -18.31 -32.25
N HIS A 395 -5.41 -17.65 -32.29
CA HIS A 395 -5.20 -16.25 -31.86
C HIS A 395 -5.50 -15.98 -30.38
N GLN A 396 -5.51 -17.02 -29.55
CA GLN A 396 -5.66 -16.93 -28.10
C GLN A 396 -4.28 -16.94 -27.42
N ARG A 397 -4.22 -16.52 -26.16
CA ARG A 397 -2.99 -16.38 -25.38
C ARG A 397 -3.10 -17.10 -24.04
N LEU A 398 -1.97 -17.61 -23.56
CA LEU A 398 -1.87 -18.13 -22.20
C LEU A 398 -1.16 -17.12 -21.30
N GLY A 399 -1.78 -16.80 -20.17
CA GLY A 399 -1.15 -16.15 -19.04
C GLY A 399 -0.93 -17.13 -17.89
N ILE A 400 0.07 -16.87 -17.05
CA ILE A 400 0.37 -17.68 -15.86
C ILE A 400 0.60 -16.81 -14.62
N SER A 401 0.34 -17.35 -13.44
CA SER A 401 0.59 -16.67 -12.16
C SER A 401 1.91 -17.09 -11.51
N LEU A 402 2.60 -16.13 -10.88
CA LEU A 402 3.81 -16.35 -10.08
C LEU A 402 3.59 -15.80 -8.67
N HIS A 403 4.09 -16.53 -7.67
CA HIS A 403 4.17 -16.07 -6.27
C HIS A 403 5.63 -15.75 -5.90
N PRO A 404 5.91 -15.04 -4.78
CA PRO A 404 7.25 -14.59 -4.45
C PRO A 404 8.09 -15.63 -3.68
N GLY A 405 7.45 -16.62 -3.06
CA GLY A 405 8.14 -17.61 -2.22
C GLY A 405 9.00 -18.62 -3.00
N LEU A 406 10.32 -18.56 -2.80
CA LEU A 406 11.29 -19.52 -3.33
C LEU A 406 11.50 -20.67 -2.34
N ALA A 407 11.02 -21.87 -2.69
CA ALA A 407 11.13 -23.04 -1.83
C ALA A 407 12.59 -23.37 -1.45
N THR A 408 12.85 -23.74 -0.20
CA THR A 408 14.20 -24.12 0.25
C THR A 408 14.59 -25.54 -0.17
N THR A 409 13.60 -26.41 -0.37
CA THR A 409 13.79 -27.82 -0.76
C THR A 409 12.97 -28.20 -1.99
N ASP A 410 13.47 -29.17 -2.77
CA ASP A 410 12.74 -29.83 -3.85
C ASP A 410 11.66 -30.78 -3.31
N GLU A 411 10.91 -31.44 -4.20
CA GLU A 411 9.84 -32.37 -3.85
C GLU A 411 10.31 -33.64 -3.12
N THR A 412 11.61 -33.93 -3.16
CA THR A 412 12.23 -35.06 -2.45
C THR A 412 12.80 -34.66 -1.08
N GLY A 413 12.73 -33.37 -0.73
CA GLY A 413 13.29 -32.81 0.50
C GLY A 413 14.77 -32.45 0.42
N LYS A 414 15.39 -32.49 -0.76
CA LYS A 414 16.79 -32.06 -0.96
C LYS A 414 16.86 -30.55 -1.20
N PRO A 415 18.02 -29.89 -0.99
CA PRO A 415 18.17 -28.47 -1.27
C PRO A 415 17.74 -28.12 -2.70
N TYR A 416 16.89 -27.10 -2.84
CA TYR A 416 16.36 -26.72 -4.13
C TYR A 416 17.40 -25.94 -4.94
N SER A 417 17.65 -26.32 -6.20
CA SER A 417 18.73 -25.74 -7.01
C SER A 417 18.62 -24.22 -7.21
N PHE A 418 17.41 -23.70 -7.40
CA PHE A 418 17.18 -22.26 -7.53
C PHE A 418 17.43 -21.51 -6.22
N PHE A 419 17.11 -22.11 -5.08
CA PHE A 419 17.47 -21.57 -3.77
C PHE A 419 18.99 -21.59 -3.55
N GLU A 420 19.66 -22.69 -3.91
CA GLU A 420 21.12 -22.81 -3.83
C GLU A 420 21.86 -21.78 -4.70
N ALA A 421 21.30 -21.42 -5.86
CA ALA A 421 21.83 -20.36 -6.69
C ALA A 421 21.60 -18.97 -6.07
N ALA A 422 20.43 -18.74 -5.47
CA ALA A 422 20.04 -17.44 -4.92
C ALA A 422 20.67 -17.13 -3.56
N LYS A 423 20.94 -18.14 -2.72
CA LYS A 423 21.46 -17.95 -1.36
C LYS A 423 22.83 -17.28 -1.27
N LYS A 424 23.54 -17.12 -2.39
CA LYS A 424 24.87 -16.49 -2.44
C LYS A 424 24.81 -14.99 -2.15
N ASP A 425 23.80 -14.27 -2.64
CA ASP A 425 23.56 -12.86 -2.31
C ASP A 425 22.24 -12.27 -2.86
N ALA A 426 21.26 -13.09 -3.22
CA ALA A 426 20.07 -12.66 -3.98
C ALA A 426 18.76 -12.72 -3.17
N LEU A 427 18.85 -13.02 -1.87
CA LEU A 427 17.71 -13.26 -0.99
C LEU A 427 17.67 -12.25 0.15
N ILE A 428 16.47 -11.91 0.60
CA ILE A 428 16.24 -11.08 1.78
C ILE A 428 16.85 -11.76 3.01
N LYS A 429 17.55 -10.98 3.84
CA LYS A 429 18.27 -11.44 5.03
C LYS A 429 17.51 -11.09 6.32
N THR A 430 17.92 -11.67 7.44
CA THR A 430 17.40 -11.39 8.78
C THR A 430 18.56 -11.06 9.73
N PRO A 431 18.43 -10.03 10.58
CA PRO A 431 19.47 -9.67 11.54
C PRO A 431 19.64 -10.72 12.65
N ARG A 432 18.69 -11.64 12.79
CA ARG A 432 18.66 -12.62 13.87
C ARG A 432 19.66 -13.75 13.69
N ASN A 433 20.04 -14.07 12.44
CA ASN A 433 20.91 -15.19 12.10
C ASN A 433 20.47 -16.52 12.77
N THR A 434 19.16 -16.70 12.95
CA THR A 434 18.53 -17.83 13.66
C THR A 434 18.04 -18.92 12.72
N THR A 435 18.18 -18.74 11.41
CA THR A 435 17.67 -19.72 10.45
C THR A 435 18.65 -20.86 10.25
N GLU A 436 18.16 -22.00 9.77
CA GLU A 436 19.01 -23.12 9.36
C GLU A 436 19.95 -22.79 8.18
N TYR A 437 19.76 -21.62 7.54
CA TYR A 437 20.55 -21.10 6.43
C TYR A 437 21.32 -19.82 6.81
N GLY A 438 21.56 -19.60 8.10
CA GLY A 438 22.28 -18.44 8.60
C GLY A 438 21.43 -17.16 8.56
N ASP A 439 21.91 -16.15 7.85
CA ASP A 439 21.34 -14.80 7.79
C ASP A 439 20.22 -14.67 6.77
N ILE A 440 19.86 -15.72 6.01
CA ILE A 440 18.75 -15.66 5.05
C ILE A 440 17.42 -15.74 5.78
N PHE A 441 16.47 -14.85 5.45
CA PHE A 441 15.12 -14.93 6.01
C PHE A 441 14.34 -16.09 5.39
N ILE A 442 13.72 -16.91 6.25
CA ILE A 442 12.88 -18.05 5.86
C ILE A 442 11.48 -17.88 6.44
N GLY A 443 10.50 -17.71 5.54
CA GLY A 443 9.07 -17.66 5.86
C GLY A 443 8.33 -18.92 5.41
N GLU A 444 7.00 -18.84 5.36
CA GLU A 444 6.15 -19.89 4.80
C GLU A 444 5.27 -19.35 3.67
N HIS A 445 5.16 -20.12 2.59
CA HIS A 445 4.29 -19.82 1.45
C HIS A 445 3.72 -21.13 0.87
N LEU A 446 3.09 -21.07 -0.30
CA LEU A 446 2.47 -22.21 -0.99
C LEU A 446 3.31 -23.52 -1.03
N PRO A 447 4.63 -23.53 -1.29
CA PRO A 447 5.42 -24.77 -1.28
C PRO A 447 5.96 -25.15 0.11
N GLY A 448 5.59 -24.44 1.18
CA GLY A 448 6.13 -24.60 2.53
C GLY A 448 7.19 -23.54 2.84
N LYS A 449 8.32 -23.94 3.46
CA LYS A 449 9.43 -23.05 3.80
C LYS A 449 9.99 -22.36 2.56
N CYS A 450 10.03 -21.03 2.58
CA CYS A 450 10.45 -20.19 1.45
C CYS A 450 11.39 -19.08 1.87
N ALA A 451 12.32 -18.75 0.98
CA ALA A 451 13.01 -17.46 0.97
C ALA A 451 12.37 -16.51 -0.05
N TYR A 452 12.78 -15.24 -0.05
CA TYR A 452 12.23 -14.19 -0.90
C TYR A 452 13.37 -13.48 -1.63
N TYR A 453 13.22 -13.29 -2.94
CA TYR A 453 14.20 -12.55 -3.72
C TYR A 453 14.33 -11.11 -3.23
N ASP A 454 15.55 -10.64 -3.13
CA ASP A 454 15.88 -9.25 -2.91
C ASP A 454 16.13 -8.57 -4.27
N PHE A 455 15.21 -7.72 -4.72
CA PHE A 455 15.33 -7.05 -6.01
C PHE A 455 16.29 -5.85 -6.00
N GLU A 456 16.74 -5.38 -4.84
CA GLU A 456 17.81 -4.38 -4.73
C GLU A 456 19.20 -5.04 -4.78
N SER A 457 19.26 -6.37 -4.63
CA SER A 457 20.50 -7.12 -4.83
C SER A 457 20.93 -7.09 -6.31
N PRO A 458 22.22 -6.91 -6.60
CA PRO A 458 22.73 -7.01 -7.97
C PRO A 458 22.51 -8.40 -8.60
N LEU A 459 22.28 -9.45 -7.78
CA LEU A 459 22.00 -10.81 -8.27
C LEU A 459 20.51 -11.17 -8.28
N GLY A 460 19.69 -10.52 -7.45
CA GLY A 460 18.26 -10.87 -7.30
C GLY A 460 17.48 -10.76 -8.60
N GLY A 461 17.46 -9.56 -9.17
CA GLY A 461 16.79 -9.31 -10.45
C GLY A 461 17.37 -10.14 -11.61
N LEU A 462 18.70 -10.36 -11.62
CA LEU A 462 19.36 -11.14 -12.67
C LEU A 462 18.98 -12.63 -12.64
N LEU A 463 19.01 -13.25 -11.45
CA LEU A 463 18.61 -14.66 -11.32
C LEU A 463 17.12 -14.83 -11.62
N TRP A 464 16.28 -13.90 -11.16
CA TRP A 464 14.87 -13.87 -11.50
C TRP A 464 14.65 -13.82 -13.03
N ALA A 465 15.34 -12.92 -13.72
CA ALA A 465 15.26 -12.76 -15.17
C ALA A 465 15.68 -14.03 -15.92
N ASN A 466 16.80 -14.64 -15.53
CA ASN A 466 17.29 -15.87 -16.16
C ASN A 466 16.29 -17.03 -15.98
N ASN A 467 15.80 -17.23 -14.76
CA ASN A 467 14.84 -18.29 -14.46
C ASN A 467 13.52 -18.08 -15.20
N LEU A 468 13.11 -16.82 -15.41
CA LEU A 468 11.93 -16.48 -16.19
C LEU A 468 12.08 -16.86 -17.67
N VAL A 469 13.24 -16.59 -18.28
CA VAL A 469 13.52 -16.97 -19.68
C VAL A 469 13.48 -18.50 -19.84
N ASP A 470 14.06 -19.24 -18.89
CA ASP A 470 14.04 -20.70 -18.87
C ASP A 470 12.63 -21.25 -18.67
N LEU A 471 11.82 -20.62 -17.81
CA LEU A 471 10.42 -20.98 -17.65
C LEU A 471 9.64 -20.74 -18.95
N GLN A 472 9.84 -19.60 -19.61
CA GLN A 472 9.14 -19.29 -20.87
C GLN A 472 9.51 -20.26 -22.00
N ALA A 473 10.74 -20.81 -21.99
CA ALA A 473 11.13 -21.89 -22.91
C ALA A 473 10.40 -23.22 -22.63
N ASN A 474 9.94 -23.43 -21.39
CA ASN A 474 9.21 -24.62 -20.95
C ASN A 474 7.68 -24.49 -21.06
N ILE A 475 7.18 -23.28 -20.98
CA ILE A 475 5.77 -22.91 -21.13
C ILE A 475 5.73 -21.57 -21.88
N PRO A 476 5.43 -21.54 -23.19
CA PRO A 476 5.54 -20.32 -24.00
C PRO A 476 4.39 -19.33 -23.76
N PHE A 477 4.16 -18.95 -22.50
CA PHE A 477 3.16 -17.98 -22.08
C PHE A 477 3.40 -16.61 -22.72
N SER A 478 2.32 -15.84 -22.84
CA SER A 478 2.31 -14.49 -23.42
C SER A 478 2.19 -13.38 -22.38
N SER A 479 1.74 -13.72 -21.16
CA SER A 479 1.58 -12.77 -20.04
C SER A 479 1.80 -13.42 -18.69
N ILE A 480 2.05 -12.59 -17.68
CA ILE A 480 2.29 -13.02 -16.30
C ILE A 480 1.45 -12.20 -15.33
N GLN A 481 0.98 -12.88 -14.30
CA GLN A 481 0.34 -12.29 -13.13
C GLN A 481 1.25 -12.50 -11.91
N LEU A 482 1.54 -11.43 -11.17
CA LEU A 482 2.37 -11.44 -9.96
C LEU A 482 1.47 -11.39 -8.73
N ASN A 483 1.27 -12.55 -8.10
CA ASN A 483 0.45 -12.71 -6.89
C ASN A 483 1.30 -12.60 -5.63
N TYR A 484 0.67 -12.26 -4.50
CA TYR A 484 1.29 -12.24 -3.17
C TYR A 484 2.49 -11.29 -2.98
N ASN A 485 2.67 -10.31 -3.87
CA ASN A 485 3.88 -9.50 -3.93
C ASN A 485 3.83 -8.19 -3.12
N GLU A 486 3.03 -8.13 -2.05
CA GLU A 486 3.00 -7.00 -1.12
C GLU A 486 4.25 -6.81 -0.25
N ILE A 487 4.92 -7.80 0.36
CA ILE A 487 4.96 -9.25 0.17
C ILE A 487 4.06 -9.98 1.18
N THR A 488 3.12 -10.77 0.69
CA THR A 488 2.32 -11.66 1.55
C THR A 488 3.06 -12.97 1.80
N HIS A 489 3.11 -13.40 3.07
CA HIS A 489 3.49 -14.76 3.45
C HIS A 489 2.62 -15.27 4.59
N PHE A 490 2.72 -16.56 4.92
CA PHE A 490 1.74 -17.23 5.77
C PHE A 490 2.02 -17.15 7.28
N CYS A 491 2.99 -16.35 7.69
CA CYS A 491 3.28 -16.05 9.10
C CYS A 491 3.20 -14.55 9.37
N ASP A 492 3.15 -14.17 10.66
CA ASP A 492 3.22 -12.79 11.10
C ASP A 492 4.66 -12.42 11.46
N GLY A 493 5.39 -11.74 10.56
CA GLY A 493 6.82 -11.52 10.73
C GLY A 493 7.61 -12.82 10.59
N ASP A 494 8.17 -13.35 11.69
CA ASP A 494 8.93 -14.61 11.70
C ASP A 494 8.03 -15.83 11.97
N CYS A 495 8.32 -16.98 11.36
CA CYS A 495 7.50 -18.20 11.47
C CYS A 495 7.72 -19.09 12.73
N GLY A 496 8.47 -18.63 13.74
CA GLY A 496 8.85 -19.47 14.91
C GLY A 496 7.77 -19.60 16.01
N SER A 497 7.71 -20.76 16.71
CA SER A 497 6.71 -21.12 17.74
C SER A 497 6.80 -20.40 19.10
N LYS A 498 7.50 -19.27 19.15
CA LYS A 498 7.39 -18.27 20.21
C LYS A 498 7.08 -16.95 19.54
N ALA A 499 5.82 -16.79 19.15
CA ALA A 499 5.25 -15.57 18.57
C ALA A 499 5.19 -14.41 19.59
N SER A 500 6.30 -14.11 20.25
CA SER A 500 6.62 -12.72 20.51
C SER A 500 7.36 -12.24 19.27
N PRO A 501 7.02 -11.08 18.70
CA PRO A 501 7.98 -10.32 17.92
C PRO A 501 9.27 -10.32 18.75
N LEU A 502 10.36 -10.88 18.22
CA LEU A 502 11.65 -10.68 18.86
C LEU A 502 11.83 -9.17 18.87
N GLU A 503 11.75 -8.54 20.05
CA GLU A 503 11.72 -7.08 20.23
C GLU A 503 12.70 -6.40 19.27
N GLY A 504 12.17 -6.02 18.12
CA GLY A 504 12.93 -5.47 17.03
C GLY A 504 12.99 -3.97 17.18
N LYS A 505 13.98 -3.36 16.54
CA LYS A 505 14.10 -1.90 16.47
C LYS A 505 12.80 -1.22 16.02
N TYR A 506 11.92 -1.91 15.30
CA TYR A 506 10.70 -1.35 14.70
C TYR A 506 9.39 -1.84 15.32
N ASP A 507 9.41 -2.58 16.44
CA ASP A 507 8.18 -3.07 17.08
C ASP A 507 7.53 -2.00 17.98
N ASN A 508 8.34 -1.14 18.60
CA ASN A 508 7.88 -0.05 19.44
C ASN A 508 7.82 1.26 18.64
N LEU A 509 6.78 1.42 17.82
CA LEU A 509 6.56 2.64 17.03
C LEU A 509 5.88 3.73 17.87
N PRO A 510 6.23 5.02 17.67
CA PRO A 510 5.60 6.13 18.38
C PRO A 510 4.11 6.28 18.07
N PHE A 511 3.65 5.71 16.94
CA PHE A 511 2.25 5.54 16.62
C PHE A 511 2.05 4.32 15.71
N ASN A 512 0.85 3.76 15.71
CA ASN A 512 0.47 2.69 14.80
C ASN A 512 -0.31 3.24 13.60
N PRO A 513 0.24 3.16 12.37
CA PRO A 513 -0.44 3.61 11.17
C PRO A 513 -1.72 2.84 10.85
N LEU A 514 -1.86 1.60 11.31
CA LEU A 514 -3.01 0.74 11.03
C LEU A 514 -4.15 0.89 12.05
N GLY A 515 -3.93 1.67 13.12
CA GLY A 515 -4.87 1.78 14.24
C GLY A 515 -4.72 0.67 15.27
N ASP A 516 -5.47 0.78 16.37
CA ASP A 516 -5.30 -0.08 17.55
C ASP A 516 -5.61 -1.55 17.23
N GLY A 517 -4.79 -2.45 17.77
CA GLY A 517 -4.96 -3.90 17.61
C GLY A 517 -4.51 -4.48 16.26
N GLN A 518 -4.00 -3.66 15.33
CA GLN A 518 -3.45 -4.14 14.05
C GLN A 518 -1.92 -4.14 14.06
N ASN A 519 -1.29 -5.04 13.30
CA ASN A 519 0.16 -5.16 13.21
C ASN A 519 0.62 -5.04 11.74
N LEU A 520 1.66 -4.25 11.50
CA LEU A 520 2.28 -4.08 10.16
C LEU A 520 2.87 -5.39 9.62
N GLN A 521 3.22 -6.32 10.52
CA GLN A 521 3.82 -7.61 10.21
C GLN A 521 2.78 -8.73 10.01
N THR A 522 1.48 -8.46 10.15
CA THR A 522 0.44 -9.48 9.91
C THR A 522 0.50 -9.94 8.46
N GLN A 523 0.76 -11.24 8.24
CA GLN A 523 1.00 -11.84 6.92
C GLN A 523 2.04 -11.10 6.07
N ALA A 524 3.03 -10.49 6.71
CA ALA A 524 4.10 -9.72 6.07
C ALA A 524 5.46 -10.06 6.69
N LEU A 525 6.54 -9.74 5.97
CA LEU A 525 7.90 -10.00 6.45
C LEU A 525 8.21 -9.16 7.71
N PRO A 526 9.19 -9.59 8.52
CA PRO A 526 9.66 -8.79 9.64
C PRO A 526 10.15 -7.41 9.20
N LEU A 527 9.79 -6.36 9.93
CA LEU A 527 10.13 -4.98 9.55
C LEU A 527 11.65 -4.73 9.53
N ASP A 528 12.41 -5.48 10.32
CA ASP A 528 13.87 -5.39 10.41
C ASP A 528 14.61 -6.36 9.47
N ALA A 529 13.89 -7.13 8.64
CA ALA A 529 14.52 -7.95 7.61
C ALA A 529 15.32 -7.05 6.65
N ILE A 530 16.52 -7.50 6.31
CA ILE A 530 17.57 -6.74 5.64
C ILE A 530 17.45 -6.93 4.13
N ILE A 531 17.53 -5.83 3.40
CA ILE A 531 17.48 -5.74 1.95
C ILE A 531 18.69 -4.94 1.49
N HIS A 532 19.25 -5.22 0.32
CA HIS A 532 20.31 -4.40 -0.25
C HIS A 532 19.84 -2.96 -0.48
N SER A 533 20.80 -2.04 -0.52
CA SER A 533 20.54 -0.63 -0.82
C SER A 533 21.70 -0.04 -1.60
N TYR A 534 21.39 0.54 -2.76
CA TYR A 534 22.40 1.13 -3.65
C TYR A 534 22.91 2.52 -3.18
N TYR A 535 22.34 3.10 -2.13
CA TYR A 535 22.46 4.53 -1.82
C TYR A 535 23.11 4.89 -0.47
N ASN A 536 23.71 3.96 0.28
CA ASN A 536 24.28 4.28 1.59
C ASN A 536 25.76 3.87 1.74
N ASP A 537 26.62 4.88 1.79
CA ASP A 537 28.08 4.86 1.61
C ASP A 537 28.88 4.26 2.79
N SER A 538 28.32 3.31 3.55
CA SER A 538 29.13 2.57 4.53
C SER A 538 28.67 1.15 4.86
N LYS A 539 27.40 0.79 4.59
CA LYS A 539 26.89 -0.60 4.53
C LYS A 539 25.65 -0.58 3.62
N ASN A 540 25.73 -1.18 2.43
CA ASN A 540 24.72 -1.17 1.35
C ASN A 540 23.43 -1.91 1.72
N GLU A 541 22.77 -1.53 2.81
CA GLU A 541 21.61 -2.23 3.36
C GLU A 541 20.51 -1.24 3.76
N SER A 542 19.26 -1.62 3.47
CA SER A 542 18.02 -1.07 3.98
C SER A 542 17.25 -2.18 4.69
N VAL A 543 16.01 -1.91 5.09
CA VAL A 543 15.15 -2.86 5.78
C VAL A 543 13.74 -2.83 5.20
N VAL A 544 13.00 -3.92 5.40
CA VAL A 544 11.59 -4.06 4.99
C VAL A 544 10.73 -2.88 5.49
N TYR A 545 11.01 -2.34 6.69
CA TYR A 545 10.39 -1.12 7.22
C TYR A 545 10.30 0.05 6.22
N ASN A 546 11.34 0.20 5.38
CA ASN A 546 11.43 1.23 4.36
C ASN A 546 10.97 0.75 2.99
N TYR A 547 11.23 -0.53 2.68
CA TYR A 547 11.17 -1.05 1.32
C TYR A 547 9.88 -1.83 1.01
N HIS A 548 9.15 -2.31 2.03
CA HIS A 548 7.98 -3.20 1.88
C HIS A 548 7.05 -2.81 0.73
N SER A 549 6.52 -1.58 0.73
CA SER A 549 5.59 -1.09 -0.29
C SER A 549 6.20 -0.95 -1.71
N LEU A 550 7.52 -1.12 -1.88
CA LEU A 550 8.21 -1.09 -3.17
C LEU A 550 8.38 -2.47 -3.79
N TYR A 551 8.19 -3.57 -3.03
CA TYR A 551 8.51 -4.91 -3.50
C TYR A 551 7.75 -5.29 -4.79
N GLY A 552 6.44 -5.09 -4.80
CA GLY A 552 5.59 -5.40 -5.96
C GLY A 552 5.97 -4.58 -7.20
N ASN A 553 6.34 -3.31 -7.00
CA ASN A 553 6.83 -2.44 -8.07
C ASN A 553 8.16 -2.95 -8.65
N GLN A 554 9.14 -3.29 -7.80
CA GLN A 554 10.42 -3.83 -8.26
C GLN A 554 10.26 -5.16 -8.98
N GLN A 555 9.44 -6.05 -8.44
CA GLN A 555 9.17 -7.33 -9.08
C GLN A 555 8.53 -7.13 -10.47
N ALA A 556 7.56 -6.20 -10.58
CA ALA A 556 6.92 -5.88 -11.85
C ALA A 556 7.90 -5.27 -12.87
N TYR A 557 8.81 -4.39 -12.43
CA TYR A 557 9.87 -3.83 -13.27
C TYR A 557 10.76 -4.93 -13.86
N TYR A 558 11.38 -5.77 -13.02
CA TYR A 558 12.28 -6.84 -13.50
C TYR A 558 11.53 -7.85 -14.37
N MET A 559 10.26 -8.11 -14.07
CA MET A 559 9.40 -8.97 -14.90
C MET A 559 9.20 -8.37 -16.30
N PHE A 560 8.75 -7.11 -16.36
CA PHE A 560 8.44 -6.44 -17.61
C PHE A 560 9.69 -6.25 -18.48
N ASP A 561 10.79 -5.77 -17.89
CA ASP A 561 12.06 -5.54 -18.58
C ASP A 561 12.61 -6.82 -19.20
N THR A 562 12.59 -7.93 -18.45
CA THR A 562 13.04 -9.24 -18.96
C THR A 562 12.19 -9.72 -20.14
N LEU A 563 10.86 -9.58 -20.07
CA LEU A 563 9.97 -9.99 -21.16
C LEU A 563 10.21 -9.13 -22.41
N VAL A 564 10.32 -7.82 -22.25
CA VAL A 564 10.62 -6.90 -23.36
C VAL A 564 11.98 -7.21 -23.97
N TYR A 565 13.01 -7.45 -23.17
CA TYR A 565 14.33 -7.85 -23.64
C TYR A 565 14.29 -9.15 -24.45
N ASN A 566 13.65 -10.20 -23.92
CA ASN A 566 13.54 -11.48 -24.60
C ASN A 566 12.72 -11.37 -25.90
N TYR A 567 11.66 -10.55 -25.93
CA TYR A 567 10.89 -10.26 -27.14
C TYR A 567 11.67 -9.47 -28.18
N ASN A 568 12.48 -8.49 -27.78
CA ASN A 568 13.32 -7.75 -28.73
C ASN A 568 14.32 -8.66 -29.47
N ILE A 569 14.73 -9.77 -28.85
CA ILE A 569 15.60 -10.78 -29.48
C ILE A 569 14.80 -11.72 -30.38
N LYS A 570 13.64 -12.22 -29.93
CA LYS A 570 12.90 -13.32 -30.59
C LYS A 570 11.78 -12.87 -31.52
N GLU A 571 11.03 -11.84 -31.12
CA GLU A 571 9.85 -11.31 -31.80
C GLU A 571 9.83 -9.77 -31.71
N PRO A 572 10.71 -9.08 -32.47
CA PRO A 572 10.81 -7.62 -32.40
C PRO A 572 9.44 -6.95 -32.57
N LYS A 573 9.14 -5.94 -31.73
CA LYS A 573 7.87 -5.20 -31.65
C LYS A 573 6.74 -5.89 -30.87
N LYS A 574 6.94 -7.07 -30.30
CA LYS A 574 5.98 -7.67 -29.37
C LYS A 574 6.02 -6.94 -28.03
N ARG A 575 4.83 -6.64 -27.49
CA ARG A 575 4.66 -5.98 -26.20
C ARG A 575 4.36 -7.00 -25.11
N ALA A 576 4.92 -6.78 -23.93
CA ALA A 576 4.64 -7.59 -22.75
C ALA A 576 3.33 -7.16 -22.07
N LEU A 577 2.70 -8.10 -21.39
CA LEU A 577 1.61 -7.85 -20.45
C LEU A 577 1.99 -8.49 -19.11
N VAL A 578 2.18 -7.65 -18.11
CA VAL A 578 2.34 -8.03 -16.71
C VAL A 578 1.16 -7.46 -15.95
N LEU A 579 0.57 -8.26 -15.05
CA LEU A 579 -0.40 -7.80 -14.07
C LEU A 579 0.20 -8.00 -12.68
N SER A 580 0.14 -7.00 -11.81
CA SER A 580 0.69 -7.05 -10.45
C SER A 580 -0.38 -6.78 -9.42
N ARG A 581 -0.36 -7.53 -8.32
CA ARG A 581 -1.26 -7.30 -7.19
C ARG A 581 -0.83 -6.06 -6.42
N SER A 582 0.40 -6.06 -5.91
CA SER A 582 0.98 -4.93 -5.21
C SER A 582 1.53 -3.90 -6.18
N THR A 583 1.27 -2.62 -5.90
CA THR A 583 1.68 -1.49 -6.74
C THR A 583 2.10 -0.27 -5.92
N PHE A 584 3.01 0.51 -6.48
CA PHE A 584 3.50 1.80 -5.99
C PHE A 584 3.43 2.83 -7.14
N PRO A 585 3.45 4.16 -6.90
CA PRO A 585 3.64 5.17 -7.94
C PRO A 585 4.72 4.79 -8.95
N GLY A 586 4.38 4.83 -10.23
CA GLY A 586 5.24 4.42 -11.35
C GLY A 586 5.08 2.96 -11.80
N SER A 587 4.34 2.12 -11.06
CA SER A 587 4.07 0.74 -11.50
C SER A 587 3.37 0.66 -12.85
N GLY A 588 2.60 1.69 -13.23
CA GLY A 588 1.94 1.77 -14.53
C GLY A 588 2.88 1.73 -15.73
N GLU A 589 4.16 2.05 -15.58
CA GLU A 589 5.16 1.91 -16.64
C GLU A 589 5.45 0.45 -17.02
N TYR A 590 5.15 -0.50 -16.13
CA TYR A 590 5.58 -1.89 -16.24
C TYR A 590 4.42 -2.88 -16.16
N THR A 591 3.30 -2.51 -15.52
CA THR A 591 2.25 -3.47 -15.20
C THR A 591 0.86 -2.86 -15.21
N GLY A 592 -0.13 -3.67 -15.59
CA GLY A 592 -1.51 -3.47 -15.20
C GLY A 592 -1.76 -3.95 -13.76
N HIS A 593 -2.99 -3.81 -13.29
CA HIS A 593 -3.39 -4.21 -11.94
C HIS A 593 -4.80 -4.81 -11.95
N TRP A 594 -5.06 -5.83 -11.15
CA TRP A 594 -6.42 -6.28 -10.90
C TRP A 594 -6.79 -6.00 -9.46
N ILE A 595 -8.01 -5.52 -9.27
CA ILE A 595 -8.49 -4.99 -8.01
C ILE A 595 -9.11 -6.13 -7.20
N ASP A 596 -8.60 -6.32 -5.99
CA ASP A 596 -9.18 -7.24 -5.02
C ASP A 596 -10.21 -6.51 -4.15
N VAL A 597 -11.41 -6.32 -4.68
CA VAL A 597 -12.51 -5.66 -3.98
C VAL A 597 -13.21 -6.53 -2.93
N GLN A 598 -12.70 -7.72 -2.59
CA GLN A 598 -13.44 -8.66 -1.75
C GLN A 598 -13.71 -8.14 -0.34
N THR A 599 -14.92 -7.62 -0.11
CA THR A 599 -15.35 -7.05 1.18
C THR A 599 -15.72 -8.11 2.21
N THR A 600 -16.08 -9.32 1.76
CA THR A 600 -16.43 -10.46 2.61
C THR A 600 -15.68 -11.70 2.16
N GLU A 601 -15.00 -12.36 3.10
CA GLU A 601 -14.22 -13.56 2.78
C GLU A 601 -15.10 -14.65 2.15
N GLY A 602 -14.66 -15.16 1.00
CA GLY A 602 -15.31 -16.28 0.30
C GLY A 602 -16.65 -15.97 -0.36
N LYS A 603 -17.09 -14.70 -0.40
CA LYS A 603 -18.31 -14.29 -1.09
C LYS A 603 -18.06 -13.07 -1.98
N MET A 604 -18.69 -13.04 -3.14
CA MET A 604 -18.82 -11.85 -3.98
C MET A 604 -20.21 -11.26 -3.76
N THR A 605 -20.27 -9.96 -3.55
CA THR A 605 -21.47 -9.21 -3.17
C THR A 605 -21.74 -8.09 -4.19
N PHE A 606 -22.95 -7.54 -4.18
CA PHE A 606 -23.25 -6.35 -4.98
C PHE A 606 -22.45 -5.11 -4.55
N ASP A 607 -22.01 -5.06 -3.29
CA ASP A 607 -21.12 -4.00 -2.83
C ASP A 607 -19.73 -4.13 -3.46
N ASP A 608 -19.19 -5.34 -3.61
CA ASP A 608 -17.91 -5.57 -4.31
C ASP A 608 -17.99 -5.08 -5.77
N LEU A 609 -19.09 -5.40 -6.46
CA LEU A 609 -19.36 -4.88 -7.81
C LEU A 609 -19.42 -3.35 -7.80
N ARG A 610 -20.13 -2.74 -6.85
CA ARG A 610 -20.26 -1.28 -6.76
C ARG A 610 -18.91 -0.60 -6.54
N TYR A 611 -18.10 -1.09 -5.60
CA TYR A 611 -16.82 -0.49 -5.27
C TYR A 611 -15.73 -0.79 -6.30
N SER A 612 -15.91 -1.83 -7.13
CA SER A 612 -14.99 -2.08 -8.25
C SER A 612 -14.90 -0.86 -9.18
N VAL A 613 -16.01 -0.16 -9.43
CA VAL A 613 -16.05 1.03 -10.30
C VAL A 613 -15.21 2.16 -9.73
N SER A 614 -15.38 2.48 -8.45
CA SER A 614 -14.59 3.54 -7.80
C SER A 614 -13.11 3.18 -7.70
N SER A 615 -12.78 1.92 -7.44
CA SER A 615 -11.39 1.47 -7.42
C SER A 615 -10.75 1.59 -8.82
N ILE A 616 -11.43 1.16 -9.90
CA ILE A 616 -10.94 1.32 -11.28
C ILE A 616 -10.68 2.79 -11.59
N MET A 617 -11.59 3.69 -11.20
CA MET A 617 -11.41 5.13 -11.38
C MET A 617 -10.20 5.68 -10.60
N SER A 618 -9.96 5.19 -9.38
CA SER A 618 -8.77 5.55 -8.60
C SER A 618 -7.47 5.10 -9.27
N PHE A 619 -7.45 3.93 -9.90
CA PHE A 619 -6.26 3.47 -10.64
C PHE A 619 -5.97 4.31 -11.90
N GLN A 620 -6.96 4.97 -12.48
CA GLN A 620 -6.73 5.98 -13.53
C GLN A 620 -5.96 7.19 -12.97
N ILE A 621 -6.28 7.62 -11.75
CA ILE A 621 -5.52 8.68 -11.05
C ILE A 621 -4.08 8.22 -10.82
N PHE A 622 -3.87 6.97 -10.39
CA PHE A 622 -2.56 6.41 -10.07
C PHE A 622 -1.67 6.11 -11.29
N GLY A 623 -2.17 6.38 -12.50
CA GLY A 623 -1.41 6.13 -13.73
C GLY A 623 -1.33 4.66 -14.10
N ILE A 624 -2.34 3.86 -13.75
CA ILE A 624 -2.42 2.43 -14.11
C ILE A 624 -3.74 2.19 -14.85
N PRO A 625 -3.85 2.62 -16.12
CA PRO A 625 -5.10 2.57 -16.86
C PRO A 625 -5.53 1.14 -17.21
N MET A 626 -4.57 0.21 -17.35
CA MET A 626 -4.82 -1.22 -17.51
C MET A 626 -5.21 -1.83 -16.15
N SER A 627 -6.41 -1.50 -15.69
CA SER A 627 -6.94 -1.95 -14.40
C SER A 627 -8.36 -2.52 -14.54
N GLY A 628 -8.67 -3.57 -13.77
CA GLY A 628 -10.01 -4.16 -13.73
C GLY A 628 -10.25 -4.94 -12.45
N ALA A 629 -11.49 -5.35 -12.19
CA ALA A 629 -11.82 -6.26 -11.09
C ALA A 629 -12.16 -7.65 -11.64
N ASN A 630 -12.08 -8.68 -10.78
CA ASN A 630 -12.53 -10.01 -11.14
C ASN A 630 -14.04 -9.99 -11.41
N ILE A 631 -14.44 -10.37 -12.62
CA ILE A 631 -15.85 -10.40 -13.03
C ILE A 631 -16.44 -11.75 -12.59
N CYS A 632 -17.38 -11.69 -11.63
CA CYS A 632 -17.98 -12.83 -10.95
C CYS A 632 -16.95 -13.68 -10.17
#